data_AF-A0A8J5W595-F1
#
_entry.id   AF-A0A8J5W595-F1
#
_cell.length_a   1.000
_cell.length_b   1.000
_cell.length_c   1.000
_cell.angle_alpha   90.00
_cell.angle_beta   90.00
_cell.angle_gamma   90.00
#
_symmetry.space_group_name_H-M   'P 1'
#
loop_
_entity.id
_entity.type
_entity.pdbx_description
1 polymer ?
#
loop_
_entity_poly.entity_id
_entity_poly.type
_entity_poly.pdbx_seq_one_letter_code
_entity_poly.pdbx_strand_id
1 'polypeptide(L)'
;MSLASGVGSGSDEGVTLADVVERLKAIEDIVRPLQPIPDALNALDDTVRDQRQQQVIDTFQLKISEDQLMSRCTKCNGRFIQKPLTVDEAIEASKGFQIIPSCLFNRNLEFWKCTDCNQLYWEGTQYHNAVQKFLSVCNISD
;
A
#
# COMPACT_ATOMS: atom_id res chain seq x y z
N MET A 1 10.21 -37.17 -64.48
CA MET A 1 10.29 -35.70 -64.32
C MET A 1 8.84 -35.22 -64.38
N SER A 2 8.07 -35.19 -63.28
CA SER A 2 8.12 -34.30 -62.09
C SER A 2 8.19 -32.82 -62.51
N LEU A 3 7.29 -31.90 -62.15
CA LEU A 3 6.49 -31.74 -60.93
C LEU A 3 5.16 -31.03 -61.24
N ALA A 4 4.08 -31.40 -60.54
CA ALA A 4 2.85 -30.62 -60.46
C ALA A 4 3.00 -29.58 -59.35
N SER A 5 2.88 -28.29 -59.69
CA SER A 5 2.90 -27.19 -58.72
C SER A 5 1.51 -27.01 -58.10
N GLY A 6 1.32 -27.61 -56.92
CA GLY A 6 0.21 -27.26 -56.04
C GLY A 6 0.52 -25.96 -55.31
N VAL A 7 -0.23 -24.90 -55.61
CA VAL A 7 -0.27 -23.70 -54.78
C VAL A 7 -1.45 -23.90 -53.82
N GLY A 8 -1.15 -24.35 -52.61
CA GLY A 8 -2.10 -24.31 -51.50
C GLY A 8 -2.34 -22.86 -51.12
N SER A 9 -3.55 -22.37 -51.40
CA SER A 9 -4.05 -21.10 -50.87
C SER A 9 -4.31 -21.26 -49.38
N GLY A 10 -3.28 -21.05 -48.56
CA GLY A 10 -3.47 -20.78 -47.14
C GLY A 10 -4.16 -19.42 -47.02
N SER A 11 -5.45 -19.43 -46.71
CA SER A 11 -6.17 -18.24 -46.28
C SER A 11 -5.55 -17.79 -44.96
N ASP A 12 -4.74 -16.73 -45.03
CA ASP A 12 -4.37 -15.94 -43.85
C ASP A 12 -5.66 -15.24 -43.39
N GLU A 13 -6.44 -15.92 -42.54
CA GLU A 13 -7.58 -15.33 -41.85
C GLU A 13 -7.01 -14.28 -40.88
N GLY A 14 -6.79 -13.08 -41.41
CA GLY A 14 -6.30 -11.95 -40.64
C GLY A 14 -7.26 -11.64 -39.50
N VAL A 15 -6.72 -11.60 -38.29
CA VAL A 15 -7.45 -11.20 -37.07
C VAL A 15 -8.05 -9.82 -37.29
N THR A 16 -9.37 -9.71 -37.22
CA THR A 16 -10.07 -8.45 -37.43
C THR A 16 -10.02 -7.58 -36.18
N LEU A 17 -10.27 -6.28 -36.34
CA LEU A 17 -10.40 -5.37 -35.20
C LEU A 17 -11.53 -5.80 -34.25
N ALA A 18 -12.59 -6.42 -34.79
CA ALA A 18 -13.69 -6.96 -34.00
C ALA A 18 -13.23 -8.11 -33.10
N ASP A 19 -12.39 -9.01 -33.62
CA ASP A 19 -11.82 -10.12 -32.85
C ASP A 19 -10.91 -9.61 -31.73
N VAL A 20 -10.14 -8.54 -31.97
CA VAL A 20 -9.33 -7.89 -30.92
C VAL A 20 -10.21 -7.26 -29.85
N VAL A 21 -11.30 -6.58 -30.23
CA VAL A 21 -12.24 -5.96 -29.29
C VAL A 21 -12.97 -7.02 -28.45
N GLU A 22 -13.37 -8.12 -29.06
CA GLU A 22 -14.03 -9.22 -28.34
C GLU A 22 -13.09 -9.88 -27.33
N ARG A 23 -11.82 -10.07 -27.70
CA ARG A 23 -10.78 -10.56 -26.78
C ARG A 23 -10.50 -9.58 -25.64
N LEU A 24 -10.49 -8.27 -25.91
CA LEU A 24 -10.33 -7.24 -24.86
C LEU A 24 -11.51 -7.23 -23.89
N LYS A 25 -12.75 -7.38 -24.38
CA LYS A 25 -13.94 -7.53 -23.52
C LYS A 25 -13.89 -8.79 -22.68
N ALA A 26 -13.45 -9.91 -23.25
CA ALA A 26 -13.26 -11.16 -22.49
C ALA A 26 -12.20 -11.00 -21.39
N ILE A 27 -11.10 -10.30 -21.67
CA ILE A 27 -10.08 -9.97 -20.66
C ILE A 27 -10.69 -9.07 -19.57
N GLU A 28 -11.46 -8.05 -19.95
CA GLU A 28 -12.11 -7.15 -19.00
C GLU A 28 -13.13 -7.88 -18.12
N ASP A 29 -13.92 -8.81 -18.68
CA ASP A 29 -14.88 -9.63 -17.93
C ASP A 29 -14.20 -10.64 -17.00
N ILE A 30 -12.97 -11.10 -17.32
CA ILE A 30 -12.15 -11.94 -16.42
C ILE A 30 -11.54 -11.11 -15.30
N VAL A 31 -11.16 -9.86 -15.57
CA VAL A 31 -10.50 -8.97 -14.59
C VAL A 31 -11.51 -8.27 -13.68
N ARG A 32 -12.73 -7.97 -14.15
CA ARG A 32 -13.78 -7.27 -13.40
C ARG A 32 -14.11 -7.93 -12.04
N PRO A 33 -14.20 -9.27 -11.90
CA PRO A 33 -14.41 -9.93 -10.61
C PRO A 33 -13.18 -9.91 -9.68
N LEU A 34 -12.00 -9.56 -10.20
CA LEU A 34 -10.77 -9.38 -9.40
C LEU A 34 -10.62 -7.94 -8.89
N GLN A 35 -11.46 -7.01 -9.36
CA GLN A 35 -11.49 -5.63 -8.86
C GLN A 35 -12.10 -5.40 -7.47
N PRO A 36 -12.91 -6.27 -6.82
CA PRO A 36 -13.49 -5.97 -5.51
C PRO A 36 -12.56 -6.26 -4.33
N ILE A 37 -11.31 -6.68 -4.59
CA ILE A 37 -10.33 -6.96 -3.53
C ILE A 37 -10.16 -5.77 -2.55
N PRO A 38 -10.08 -4.49 -2.99
CA PRO A 38 -9.88 -3.37 -2.07
C PRO A 38 -11.09 -3.09 -1.17
N ASP A 39 -12.31 -3.12 -1.71
CA ASP A 39 -13.53 -2.80 -0.94
C ASP A 39 -13.89 -3.92 0.03
N ALA A 40 -13.71 -5.18 -0.40
CA ALA A 40 -13.88 -6.33 0.46
C ALA A 40 -12.82 -6.39 1.58
N LEU A 41 -11.62 -5.80 1.39
CA LEU A 41 -10.59 -5.70 2.41
C LEU A 41 -10.95 -4.69 3.51
N ASN A 42 -11.64 -3.61 3.15
CA ASN A 42 -12.07 -2.56 4.07
C ASN A 42 -13.28 -2.97 4.94
N ALA A 43 -14.07 -3.96 4.50
CA ALA A 43 -15.25 -4.46 5.21
C ALA A 43 -14.97 -5.61 6.20
N LEU A 44 -13.70 -6.04 6.32
CA LEU A 44 -13.33 -7.15 7.21
C LEU A 44 -13.25 -6.66 8.64
N ASP A 45 -13.63 -7.54 9.56
CA ASP A 45 -13.30 -7.35 10.96
C ASP A 45 -11.79 -7.32 11.18
N ASP A 46 -11.36 -6.68 12.27
CA ASP A 46 -9.94 -6.51 12.59
C ASP A 46 -9.22 -7.85 12.76
N THR A 47 -9.91 -8.90 13.22
CA THR A 47 -9.29 -10.23 13.39
C THR A 47 -8.93 -10.85 12.05
N VAL A 48 -9.83 -10.77 11.05
CA VAL A 48 -9.54 -11.28 9.70
C VAL A 48 -8.43 -10.47 9.02
N ARG A 49 -8.38 -9.16 9.25
CA ARG A 49 -7.30 -8.29 8.76
C ARG A 49 -5.95 -8.72 9.32
N ASP A 50 -5.87 -8.90 10.64
CA ASP A 50 -4.65 -9.32 11.34
C ASP A 50 -4.18 -10.70 10.87
N GLN A 51 -5.10 -11.65 10.74
CA GLN A 51 -4.80 -13.00 10.24
C GLN A 51 -4.19 -12.97 8.84
N ARG A 52 -4.71 -12.12 7.94
CA ARG A 52 -4.14 -11.97 6.60
C ARG A 52 -2.75 -11.34 6.62
N GLN A 53 -2.52 -10.36 7.48
CA GLN A 53 -1.18 -9.80 7.64
C GLN A 53 -0.20 -10.88 8.10
N GLN A 54 -0.57 -11.71 9.08
CA GLN A 54 0.27 -12.81 9.53
C GLN A 54 0.53 -13.84 8.42
N GLN A 55 -0.50 -14.21 7.65
CA GLN A 55 -0.35 -15.10 6.49
C GLN A 55 0.66 -14.58 5.47
N VAL A 56 0.66 -13.27 5.18
CA VAL A 56 1.65 -12.65 4.28
C VAL A 56 3.06 -12.77 4.87
N ILE A 57 3.23 -12.44 6.15
CA ILE A 57 4.54 -12.55 6.82
C ILE A 57 5.06 -13.98 6.74
N ASP A 58 4.24 -14.97 7.08
CA ASP A 58 4.62 -16.39 7.10
C ASP A 58 4.91 -16.93 5.70
N THR A 59 4.04 -16.63 4.73
CA THR A 59 4.16 -17.14 3.35
C THR A 59 5.45 -16.64 2.68
N PHE A 60 5.79 -15.37 2.88
CA PHE A 60 6.97 -14.75 2.28
C PHE A 60 8.20 -14.76 3.20
N GLN A 61 8.08 -15.34 4.39
CA GLN A 61 9.14 -15.40 5.40
C GLN A 61 9.75 -14.02 5.68
N LEU A 62 8.89 -13.00 5.80
CA LEU A 62 9.31 -11.62 6.00
C LEU A 62 9.94 -11.47 7.39
N LYS A 63 11.13 -10.88 7.44
CA LYS A 63 11.77 -10.51 8.70
C LYS A 63 11.26 -9.15 9.13
N ILE A 64 10.34 -9.15 10.07
CA ILE A 64 9.80 -7.93 10.68
C ILE A 64 10.59 -7.66 11.95
N SER A 65 10.98 -6.41 12.14
CA SER A 65 11.70 -5.93 13.32
C SER A 65 11.08 -4.62 13.81
N GLU A 66 11.21 -4.36 15.11
CA GLU A 66 10.61 -3.18 15.73
C GLU A 66 11.17 -1.87 15.16
N ASP A 67 12.44 -1.83 14.76
CA ASP A 67 13.06 -0.65 14.13
C ASP A 67 12.45 -0.30 12.76
N GLN A 68 11.74 -1.23 12.12
CA GLN A 68 11.01 -0.96 10.88
C GLN A 68 9.59 -0.42 11.15
N LEU A 69 9.13 -0.45 12.39
CA LEU A 69 7.82 0.05 12.77
C LEU A 69 7.74 1.56 12.54
N MET A 70 6.68 1.99 11.85
CA MET A 70 6.45 3.40 11.52
C MET A 70 7.65 4.06 10.80
N SER A 71 8.47 3.27 10.10
CA SER A 71 9.58 3.76 9.27
C SER A 71 9.12 4.42 7.96
N ARG A 72 7.84 4.22 7.60
CA ARG A 72 7.22 4.74 6.38
C ARG A 72 5.91 5.46 6.69
N CYS A 73 5.58 6.44 5.86
CA CYS A 73 4.35 7.20 5.98
C CYS A 73 3.13 6.31 5.70
N THR A 74 2.19 6.22 6.64
CA THR A 74 0.96 5.44 6.46
C THR A 74 0.01 6.00 5.38
N LYS A 75 0.18 7.26 4.98
CA LYS A 75 -0.62 7.91 3.93
C LYS A 75 -0.13 7.64 2.51
N CYS A 76 1.18 7.58 2.30
CA CYS A 76 1.76 7.49 0.94
C CYS A 76 2.89 6.47 0.79
N ASN A 77 3.21 5.74 1.87
CA ASN A 77 4.38 4.88 1.99
C ASN A 77 5.73 5.58 1.76
N GLY A 78 5.79 6.91 1.84
CA GLY A 78 7.00 7.71 1.68
C GLY A 78 7.96 7.63 2.87
N ARG A 79 9.12 8.31 2.76
CA ARG A 79 10.10 8.39 3.86
C ARG A 79 9.82 9.54 4.81
N PHE A 80 10.35 9.43 6.02
CA PHE A 80 10.37 10.51 7.00
C PHE A 80 11.69 11.29 6.94
N ILE A 81 11.66 12.51 7.45
CA ILE A 81 12.87 13.25 7.82
C ILE A 81 13.76 12.40 8.74
N GLN A 82 15.08 12.60 8.68
CA GLN A 82 16.03 11.78 9.45
C GLN A 82 16.10 12.16 10.94
N LYS A 83 15.72 13.40 11.27
CA LYS A 83 15.72 13.92 12.63
C LYS A 83 14.31 14.42 12.96
N PRO A 84 13.76 14.11 14.15
CA PRO A 84 12.48 14.64 14.56
C PRO A 84 12.53 16.17 14.68
N LEU A 85 11.40 16.79 14.39
CA LEU A 85 11.17 18.22 14.60
C LEU A 85 10.81 18.48 16.06
N THR A 86 11.24 19.64 16.54
CA THR A 86 10.69 20.25 17.75
C THR A 86 9.25 20.71 17.53
N VAL A 87 8.54 21.04 18.63
CA VAL A 87 7.18 21.59 18.58
C VAL A 87 7.10 22.82 17.67
N ASP A 88 8.04 23.78 17.80
CA ASP A 88 8.02 25.02 17.03
C ASP A 88 8.23 24.77 15.52
N GLU A 89 9.18 23.89 15.17
CA GLU A 89 9.42 23.48 13.80
C GLU A 89 8.23 22.73 13.20
N ALA A 90 7.55 21.91 14.01
CA ALA A 90 6.36 21.19 13.59
C ALA A 90 5.18 22.15 13.34
N ILE A 91 4.97 23.14 14.22
CA ILE A 91 3.97 24.20 14.04
C ILE A 91 4.23 24.92 12.71
N GLU A 92 5.46 25.34 12.44
CA GLU A 92 5.83 26.00 11.20
C GLU A 92 5.54 25.11 9.99
N ALA A 93 6.01 23.86 10.02
CA ALA A 93 5.83 22.90 8.94
C ALA A 93 4.36 22.50 8.70
N SER A 94 3.48 22.68 9.69
CA SER A 94 2.05 22.35 9.60
C SER A 94 1.20 23.42 8.93
N LYS A 95 1.70 24.67 8.86
CA LYS A 95 0.94 25.82 8.37
C LYS A 95 0.40 25.57 6.96
N GLY A 96 -0.93 25.60 6.82
CA GLY A 96 -1.62 25.40 5.55
C GLY A 96 -1.82 23.93 5.14
N PHE A 97 -1.34 22.95 5.92
CA PHE A 97 -1.43 21.52 5.58
C PHE A 97 -2.17 20.68 6.63
N GLN A 98 -1.98 20.99 7.91
CA GLN A 98 -2.50 20.19 9.02
C GLN A 98 -2.66 21.04 10.28
N ILE A 99 -3.67 20.75 11.10
CA ILE A 99 -3.84 21.39 12.41
C ILE A 99 -3.18 20.51 13.46
N ILE A 100 -2.22 21.05 14.19
CA ILE A 100 -1.66 20.41 15.39
C ILE A 100 -2.51 20.86 16.59
N PRO A 101 -3.13 19.93 17.36
CA PRO A 101 -3.87 20.28 18.56
C PRO A 101 -2.99 21.03 19.58
N SER A 102 -3.47 22.16 20.09
CA SER A 102 -2.70 23.03 20.99
C SER A 102 -2.33 22.37 22.33
N CYS A 103 -3.08 21.35 22.75
CA CYS A 103 -2.78 20.56 23.95
C CYS A 103 -1.47 19.76 23.85
N LEU A 104 -0.85 19.70 22.66
CA LEU A 104 0.44 19.06 22.41
C LEU A 104 1.62 20.02 22.57
N PHE A 105 1.42 21.34 22.53
CA PHE A 105 2.51 22.31 22.49
C PHE A 105 3.37 22.35 23.76
N ASN A 106 2.78 21.98 24.90
CA ASN A 106 3.48 21.96 26.19
C ASN A 106 4.02 20.57 26.55
N ARG A 107 4.11 19.67 25.58
CA ARG A 107 4.64 18.31 25.77
C ARG A 107 6.00 18.23 25.07
N ASN A 108 6.96 17.57 25.70
CA ASN A 108 8.25 17.29 25.08
C ASN A 108 8.13 16.12 24.08
N LEU A 109 7.42 16.36 22.98
CA LEU A 109 7.13 15.38 21.94
C LEU A 109 8.03 15.58 20.73
N GLU A 110 8.37 14.46 20.11
CA GLU A 110 9.03 14.43 18.81
C GLU A 110 7.99 14.38 17.68
N PHE A 111 8.25 15.15 16.62
CA PHE A 111 7.40 15.20 15.44
C PHE A 111 8.14 14.68 14.21
N TRP A 112 7.45 13.92 13.37
CA TRP A 112 8.00 13.34 12.15
C TRP A 112 7.19 13.81 10.95
N LYS A 113 7.88 14.28 9.91
CA LYS A 113 7.26 14.74 8.66
C LYS A 113 7.64 13.83 7.51
N CYS A 114 6.65 13.43 6.71
CA CYS A 114 6.91 12.73 5.47
C CYS A 114 7.55 13.67 4.44
N THR A 115 8.62 13.22 3.79
CA THR A 115 9.32 13.98 2.73
C THR A 115 8.54 14.06 1.43
N ASP A 116 7.56 13.17 1.24
CA ASP A 116 6.89 12.98 -0.04
C ASP A 116 5.52 13.67 -0.04
N CYS A 117 4.73 13.49 1.03
CA CYS A 117 3.37 14.05 1.12
C CYS A 117 3.18 15.11 2.23
N ASN A 118 4.25 15.48 2.95
CA ASN A 118 4.26 16.45 4.06
C ASN A 118 3.35 16.12 5.26
N GLN A 119 2.78 14.91 5.34
CA GLN A 119 1.99 14.48 6.50
C GLN A 119 2.86 14.54 7.77
N LEU A 120 2.34 15.19 8.82
CA LEU A 120 2.95 15.25 10.14
C LEU A 120 2.36 14.19 11.06
N TYR A 121 3.24 13.59 11.85
CA TYR A 121 2.97 12.59 12.88
C TYR A 121 3.70 13.01 14.17
N TRP A 122 3.20 12.52 15.30
CA TRP A 122 3.80 12.73 16.62
C TRP A 122 3.42 11.57 17.53
N GLU A 123 4.18 11.43 18.61
CA GLU A 123 3.88 10.45 19.64
C GLU A 123 2.62 10.83 20.43
N GLY A 124 1.71 9.87 20.61
CA GLY A 124 0.45 10.05 21.33
C GLY A 124 -0.31 8.74 21.46
N THR A 125 -1.54 8.75 21.96
CA THR A 125 -2.33 7.52 22.18
C THR A 125 -2.49 6.68 20.90
N GLN A 126 -2.69 7.34 19.75
CA GLN A 126 -2.81 6.65 18.46
C GLN A 126 -1.51 5.95 18.05
N TYR A 127 -0.36 6.59 18.29
CA TYR A 127 0.96 5.97 18.09
C TYR A 127 1.10 4.72 18.96
N HIS A 128 0.86 4.84 20.27
CA HIS A 128 0.99 3.72 21.21
C HIS A 128 0.06 2.55 20.85
N ASN A 129 -1.20 2.85 20.50
CA ASN A 129 -2.16 1.82 20.08
C ASN A 129 -1.69 1.11 18.81
N ALA A 130 -1.18 1.84 17.82
CA ALA A 130 -0.65 1.27 16.58
C ALA A 130 0.57 0.39 16.83
N VAL A 131 1.49 0.83 17.71
CA VAL A 131 2.67 0.06 18.10
C VAL A 131 2.28 -1.25 18.77
N GLN A 132 1.43 -1.18 19.81
CA GLN A 132 0.99 -2.38 20.54
C GLN A 132 0.24 -3.36 19.64
N LYS A 133 -0.62 -2.84 18.75
CA LYS A 133 -1.30 -3.67 17.76
C LYS A 133 -0.31 -4.36 16.82
N PHE A 134 0.69 -3.64 16.33
CA PHE A 134 1.70 -4.21 15.43
C PHE A 134 2.53 -5.30 16.10
N LEU A 135 3.03 -5.06 17.32
CA LEU A 135 3.79 -6.04 18.08
C LEU A 135 2.97 -7.31 18.31
N SER A 136 1.70 -7.16 18.70
CA SER A 136 0.78 -8.28 18.89
C SER A 136 0.50 -9.06 17.60
N VAL A 137 0.25 -8.37 16.47
CA VAL A 137 -0.08 -9.02 15.21
C VAL A 137 1.14 -9.73 14.64
N CYS A 138 2.31 -9.09 14.67
CA CYS A 138 3.55 -9.62 14.10
C CYS A 138 4.27 -10.61 15.04
N ASN A 139 3.69 -10.92 16.22
CA ASN A 139 4.25 -11.79 17.24
C ASN A 139 5.72 -11.46 17.59
N ILE A 140 6.01 -10.15 17.69
CA ILE A 140 7.32 -9.64 18.09
C ILE A 140 7.34 -9.61 19.61
N SER A 141 8.10 -10.52 20.21
CA SER A 141 8.37 -10.51 21.66
C SER A 141 9.60 -9.66 21.94
N ASP A 142 9.55 -8.91 23.06
CA ASP A 142 10.69 -8.17 23.62
C ASP A 142 11.94 -9.06 23.86
#